data_AF-A0A0W0RJG3-F1
#
_entry.id   AF-A0A0W0RJG3-F1
#
_cell.length_a   1.000
_cell.length_b   1.000
_cell.length_c   1.000
_cell.angle_alpha   90.00
_cell.angle_beta   90.00
_cell.angle_gamma   90.00
#
_symmetry.space_group_name_H-M   'P 1'
#
loop_
_entity.id
_entity.type
_entity.pdbx_description
1 polymer ?
#
loop_
_entity_poly.entity_id
_entity_poly.type
_entity_poly.pdbx_seq_one_letter_code
_entity_poly.pdbx_strand_id
1 'polypeptide(L)'
;MSYQSARINMVKQQLRTGDVLNESILDLYDVVLRHEFVPEQFTNFAYSDMQIPLNHGQRMLTPLEEGQILQALDLQGHETVLEVGTGSGFFTAMLSKLCKKVISIDYYADFTNNAAQKLKEHHCDNVELITGDANQGWLEDAPYDVVIFTGAIEKITETQRLQVLPGGKLFVIEGTSPVMQGRLYELDHHENWHESLLFETNIPLLINKSKPKEFVF
;
A
#
# COMPACT_ATOMS: atom_id res chain seq x y z
N MET A 1 6.12 3.11 -27.05
CA MET A 1 4.72 2.80 -26.67
C MET A 1 4.19 4.01 -25.88
N SER A 2 2.99 4.51 -26.15
CA SER A 2 2.44 5.62 -25.34
C SER A 2 2.04 5.12 -23.95
N TYR A 3 1.96 6.01 -22.96
CA TYR A 3 1.48 5.65 -21.62
C TYR A 3 0.07 5.08 -21.64
N GLN A 4 -0.80 5.59 -22.50
CA GLN A 4 -2.16 5.06 -22.68
C GLN A 4 -2.14 3.60 -23.17
N SER A 5 -1.35 3.28 -24.20
CA SER A 5 -1.23 1.90 -24.68
C SER A 5 -0.58 0.98 -23.64
N ALA A 6 0.44 1.48 -22.91
CA ALA A 6 1.10 0.74 -21.84
C ALA A 6 0.12 0.36 -20.72
N ARG A 7 -0.69 1.32 -20.30
CA ARG A 7 -1.73 1.14 -19.28
C ARG A 7 -2.81 0.15 -19.72
N ILE A 8 -3.34 0.30 -20.93
CA ILE A 8 -4.34 -0.64 -21.48
C ILE A 8 -3.78 -2.06 -21.50
N ASN A 9 -2.51 -2.23 -21.89
CA ASN A 9 -1.88 -3.54 -21.89
C ASN A 9 -1.67 -4.08 -20.47
N MET A 10 -1.23 -3.25 -19.51
CA MET A 10 -1.11 -3.63 -18.10
C MET A 10 -2.45 -4.13 -17.54
N VAL A 11 -3.55 -3.40 -17.75
CA VAL A 11 -4.89 -3.84 -17.29
C VAL A 11 -5.27 -5.18 -17.94
N LYS A 12 -5.14 -5.29 -19.27
CA LYS A 12 -5.60 -6.48 -20.01
C LYS A 12 -4.74 -7.73 -19.79
N GLN A 13 -3.44 -7.55 -19.61
CA GLN A 13 -2.45 -8.64 -19.68
C GLN A 13 -1.80 -8.95 -18.34
N GLN A 14 -1.88 -8.05 -17.35
CA GLN A 14 -1.32 -8.25 -16.00
C GLN A 14 -2.43 -8.30 -14.95
N LEU A 15 -3.28 -7.26 -14.85
CA LEU A 15 -4.29 -7.19 -13.78
C LEU A 15 -5.38 -8.24 -13.95
N ARG A 16 -6.05 -8.28 -15.11
CA ARG A 16 -7.14 -9.24 -15.36
C ARG A 16 -6.66 -10.70 -15.40
N THR A 17 -5.42 -10.93 -15.81
CA THR A 17 -4.82 -12.27 -15.86
C THR A 17 -4.34 -12.73 -14.48
N GLY A 18 -4.04 -11.80 -13.58
CA GLY A 18 -3.74 -12.05 -12.16
C GLY A 18 -4.96 -11.92 -11.25
N ASP A 19 -6.16 -12.18 -11.78
CA ASP A 19 -7.45 -12.23 -11.08
C ASP A 19 -7.90 -10.92 -10.42
N VAL A 20 -7.39 -9.77 -10.85
CA VAL A 20 -7.97 -8.45 -10.53
C VAL A 20 -9.10 -8.18 -11.52
N LEU A 21 -10.34 -8.43 -11.10
CA LEU A 21 -11.55 -8.41 -11.93
C LEU A 21 -12.56 -7.33 -11.51
N ASN A 22 -12.38 -6.70 -10.36
CA ASN A 22 -13.24 -5.61 -9.90
C ASN A 22 -13.09 -4.39 -10.83
N GLU A 23 -14.12 -4.11 -11.63
CA GLU A 23 -14.12 -3.04 -12.63
C GLU A 23 -13.89 -1.66 -12.00
N SER A 24 -14.44 -1.38 -10.81
CA SER A 24 -14.21 -0.12 -10.10
C SER A 24 -12.72 0.11 -9.80
N ILE A 25 -11.97 -0.96 -9.52
CA ILE A 25 -10.51 -0.89 -9.28
C ILE A 25 -9.76 -0.73 -10.60
N LEU A 26 -10.16 -1.46 -11.63
CA LEU A 26 -9.53 -1.35 -12.95
C LEU A 26 -9.70 0.05 -13.54
N ASP A 27 -10.89 0.66 -13.39
CA ASP A 27 -11.20 2.02 -13.84
C ASP A 27 -10.34 3.08 -13.14
N LEU A 28 -9.94 2.84 -11.88
CA LEU A 28 -9.07 3.78 -11.16
C LEU A 28 -7.70 3.94 -11.80
N TYR A 29 -7.17 2.93 -12.51
CA TYR A 29 -5.90 3.09 -13.22
C TYR A 29 -5.98 4.11 -14.38
N ASP A 30 -7.18 4.37 -14.91
CA ASP A 30 -7.41 5.44 -15.90
C ASP A 30 -7.52 6.83 -15.26
N VAL A 31 -7.87 6.92 -13.97
CA VAL A 31 -8.03 8.16 -13.21
C VAL A 31 -6.73 8.56 -12.51
N VAL A 32 -6.07 7.63 -11.85
CA VAL A 32 -4.81 7.85 -11.13
C VAL A 32 -3.66 7.38 -12.01
N LEU A 33 -2.97 8.33 -12.64
CA LEU A 33 -1.97 8.05 -13.64
C LEU A 33 -0.65 7.60 -13.00
N ARG A 34 -0.47 6.28 -12.88
CA ARG A 34 0.72 5.67 -12.25
C ARG A 34 2.08 6.25 -12.68
N HIS A 35 2.24 6.64 -13.95
CA HIS A 35 3.49 7.23 -14.44
C HIS A 35 3.84 8.60 -13.85
N GLU A 36 2.88 9.32 -13.27
CA GLU A 36 3.09 10.59 -12.58
C GLU A 36 3.66 10.37 -11.16
N PHE A 37 3.46 9.17 -10.60
CA PHE A 37 3.94 8.81 -9.26
C PHE A 37 5.35 8.21 -9.24
N VAL A 38 5.81 7.68 -10.38
CA VAL A 38 7.09 6.99 -10.53
C VAL A 38 8.26 8.00 -10.65
N PRO A 39 9.47 7.70 -10.12
CA PRO A 39 10.65 8.53 -10.37
C PRO A 39 10.96 8.69 -11.86
N GLU A 40 11.46 9.85 -12.28
CA GLU A 40 11.62 10.23 -13.69
C GLU A 40 12.34 9.15 -14.55
N GLN A 41 13.43 8.60 -14.01
CA GLN A 41 14.23 7.56 -14.66
C GLN A 41 13.51 6.22 -14.90
N PHE A 42 12.38 5.98 -14.21
CA PHE A 42 11.60 4.76 -14.30
C PHE A 42 10.23 4.95 -14.97
N THR A 43 9.91 6.14 -15.48
CA THR A 43 8.60 6.44 -16.10
C THR A 43 8.23 5.50 -17.23
N ASN A 44 9.20 5.05 -18.03
CA ASN A 44 9.00 4.04 -19.10
C ASN A 44 8.59 2.66 -18.58
N PHE A 45 8.84 2.39 -17.30
CA PHE A 45 8.50 1.15 -16.60
C PHE A 45 7.27 1.29 -15.68
N ALA A 46 6.60 2.44 -15.69
CA ALA A 46 5.48 2.70 -14.79
C ALA A 46 4.35 1.65 -14.87
N TYR A 47 4.17 1.01 -16.03
CA TYR A 47 3.11 0.02 -16.29
C TYR A 47 3.65 -1.39 -16.53
N SER A 48 4.94 -1.64 -16.26
CA SER A 48 5.47 -3.00 -16.25
C SER A 48 5.23 -3.66 -14.91
N ASP A 49 5.10 -4.99 -14.92
CA ASP A 49 5.02 -5.83 -13.73
C ASP A 49 6.39 -5.93 -13.05
N MET A 50 6.83 -4.81 -12.46
CA MET A 50 8.06 -4.71 -11.70
C MET A 50 7.88 -3.75 -10.54
N GLN A 51 8.56 -4.05 -9.45
CA GLN A 51 8.70 -3.11 -8.34
C GLN A 51 9.63 -1.99 -8.77
N ILE A 52 9.21 -0.74 -8.59
CA ILE A 52 10.01 0.42 -8.97
C ILE A 52 10.91 0.83 -7.80
N PRO A 53 12.23 0.91 -7.98
CA PRO A 53 13.12 1.44 -6.95
C PRO A 53 12.78 2.90 -6.62
N LEU A 54 12.64 3.17 -5.32
CA LEU A 54 12.51 4.51 -4.75
C LEU A 54 13.82 4.89 -4.03
N ASN A 55 13.87 6.11 -3.48
CA ASN A 55 14.99 6.52 -2.62
C ASN A 55 15.08 5.62 -1.38
N HIS A 56 16.20 5.74 -0.64
CA HIS A 56 16.42 5.02 0.62
C HIS A 56 16.32 3.49 0.53
N GLY A 57 16.52 2.95 -0.67
CA GLY A 57 16.41 1.51 -0.92
C GLY A 57 14.98 0.97 -0.88
N GLN A 58 13.97 1.84 -0.78
CA GLN A 58 12.55 1.46 -0.75
C GLN A 58 12.03 1.11 -2.15
N ARG A 59 10.85 0.50 -2.22
CA ARG A 59 10.25 0.07 -3.48
C ARG A 59 8.76 0.39 -3.54
N MET A 60 8.31 0.82 -4.70
CA MET A 60 6.90 0.85 -5.07
C MET A 60 6.49 -0.53 -5.56
N LEU A 61 5.36 -1.04 -5.07
CA LEU A 61 4.81 -2.36 -5.43
C LEU A 61 4.51 -2.46 -6.93
N THR A 62 4.39 -3.68 -7.45
CA THR A 62 3.95 -3.88 -8.84
C THR A 62 2.48 -3.47 -8.99
N PRO A 63 2.03 -3.13 -10.22
CA PRO A 63 0.62 -2.85 -10.45
C PRO A 63 -0.29 -4.02 -10.03
N LEU A 64 0.17 -5.27 -10.24
CA LEU A 64 -0.60 -6.46 -9.89
C LEU A 64 -0.75 -6.61 -8.37
N GLU A 65 0.33 -6.44 -7.61
CA GLU A 65 0.29 -6.47 -6.14
C GLU A 65 -0.71 -5.43 -5.61
N GLU A 66 -0.62 -4.18 -6.08
CA GLU A 66 -1.53 -3.11 -5.66
C GLU A 66 -3.00 -3.42 -6.02
N GLY A 67 -3.25 -3.92 -7.24
CA GLY A 67 -4.59 -4.30 -7.69
C GLY A 67 -5.19 -5.43 -6.85
N GLN A 68 -4.39 -6.44 -6.50
CA GLN A 68 -4.80 -7.54 -5.64
C GLN A 68 -5.12 -7.08 -4.22
N ILE A 69 -4.30 -6.18 -3.66
CA ILE A 69 -4.56 -5.58 -2.33
C ILE A 69 -5.88 -4.81 -2.36
N LEU A 70 -6.04 -3.86 -3.29
CA LEU A 70 -7.25 -3.03 -3.39
C LEU A 70 -8.50 -3.91 -3.54
N GLN A 71 -8.43 -4.98 -4.32
CA GLN A 71 -9.55 -5.90 -4.53
C GLN A 71 -9.88 -6.68 -3.27
N ALA A 72 -8.89 -7.18 -2.55
CA ALA A 72 -9.11 -7.95 -1.33
C ALA A 72 -9.64 -7.06 -0.18
N LEU A 73 -9.22 -5.79 -0.14
CA LEU A 73 -9.73 -4.82 0.82
C LEU A 73 -11.23 -4.52 0.62
N ASP A 74 -11.72 -4.55 -0.63
CA ASP A 74 -13.14 -4.34 -0.97
C ASP A 74 -13.75 -3.13 -0.23
N LEU A 75 -13.10 -1.96 -0.38
CA LEU A 75 -13.52 -0.71 0.27
C LEU A 75 -14.85 -0.21 -0.31
N GLN A 76 -15.78 0.16 0.57
CA GLN A 76 -17.15 0.57 0.24
C GLN A 76 -17.36 2.09 0.33
N GLY A 77 -16.32 2.88 0.62
CA GLY A 77 -16.35 4.35 0.65
C GLY A 77 -16.61 4.98 2.01
N HIS A 78 -16.84 4.20 3.05
CA HIS A 78 -17.13 4.70 4.41
C HIS A 78 -15.93 4.59 5.35
N GLU A 79 -14.94 3.79 4.96
CA GLU A 79 -13.80 3.37 5.77
C GLU A 79 -12.83 4.53 6.03
N THR A 80 -12.27 4.54 7.23
CA THR A 80 -11.05 5.27 7.59
C THR A 80 -9.89 4.29 7.52
N VAL A 81 -8.94 4.58 6.62
CA VAL A 81 -7.81 3.69 6.31
C VAL A 81 -6.53 4.26 6.89
N LEU A 82 -5.79 3.45 7.64
CA LEU A 82 -4.38 3.70 7.98
C LEU A 82 -3.48 3.01 6.94
N GLU A 83 -2.62 3.77 6.28
CA GLU A 83 -1.55 3.27 5.42
C GLU A 83 -0.19 3.54 6.07
N VAL A 84 0.62 2.51 6.26
CA VAL A 84 2.00 2.58 6.73
C VAL A 84 2.94 2.30 5.56
N GLY A 85 3.59 3.35 5.06
CA GLY A 85 4.47 3.35 3.89
C GLY A 85 3.89 4.12 2.71
N THR A 86 3.78 5.45 2.82
CA THR A 86 3.31 6.32 1.72
C THR A 86 4.12 6.13 0.44
N GLY A 87 5.45 6.01 0.55
CA GLY A 87 6.35 5.80 -0.58
C GLY A 87 6.19 6.86 -1.68
N SER A 88 5.75 6.42 -2.87
CA SER A 88 5.50 7.33 -4.01
C SER A 88 4.20 8.14 -3.89
N GLY A 89 3.28 7.73 -3.02
CA GLY A 89 1.92 8.27 -2.90
C GLY A 89 0.89 7.70 -3.89
N PHE A 90 1.29 6.77 -4.77
CA PHE A 90 0.35 6.19 -5.75
C PHE A 90 -0.74 5.35 -5.09
N PHE A 91 -0.34 4.45 -4.20
CA PHE A 91 -1.29 3.59 -3.49
C PHE A 91 -2.22 4.42 -2.60
N THR A 92 -1.67 5.41 -1.89
CA THR A 92 -2.44 6.44 -1.17
C THR A 92 -3.49 7.13 -2.04
N ALA A 93 -3.13 7.52 -3.28
CA ALA A 93 -4.05 8.14 -4.22
C ALA A 93 -5.17 7.19 -4.63
N MET A 94 -4.87 5.91 -4.85
CA MET A 94 -5.88 4.88 -5.15
C MET A 94 -6.84 4.69 -3.96
N LEU A 95 -6.32 4.56 -2.74
CA LEU A 95 -7.12 4.44 -1.52
C LEU A 95 -8.03 5.65 -1.32
N SER A 96 -7.51 6.86 -1.56
CA SER A 96 -8.27 8.12 -1.45
C SER A 96 -9.55 8.13 -2.30
N LYS A 97 -9.54 7.47 -3.46
CA LYS A 97 -10.72 7.37 -4.33
C LYS A 97 -11.74 6.31 -3.91
N LEU A 98 -11.38 5.43 -2.97
CA LEU A 98 -12.18 4.27 -2.57
C LEU A 98 -12.73 4.35 -1.14
N CYS A 99 -12.23 5.25 -0.30
CA CYS A 99 -12.61 5.33 1.11
C CYS A 99 -12.96 6.74 1.55
N LYS A 100 -13.42 6.88 2.80
CA LYS A 100 -13.81 8.18 3.37
C LYS A 100 -12.58 9.03 3.72
N LYS A 101 -11.57 8.44 4.35
CA LYS A 101 -10.36 9.12 4.81
C LYS A 101 -9.16 8.16 4.75
N VAL A 102 -8.02 8.67 4.30
CA VAL A 102 -6.73 7.96 4.40
C VAL A 102 -5.82 8.73 5.35
N ILE A 103 -5.25 8.04 6.33
CA ILE A 103 -4.12 8.53 7.13
C ILE A 103 -2.92 7.73 6.65
N SER A 104 -1.99 8.38 5.96
CA SER A 104 -0.83 7.74 5.37
C SER A 104 0.45 8.25 6.01
N ILE A 105 1.25 7.32 6.51
CA ILE A 105 2.43 7.62 7.31
C ILE A 105 3.66 7.05 6.63
N ASP A 106 4.69 7.87 6.52
CA ASP A 106 6.01 7.42 6.06
C ASP A 106 7.09 7.89 7.02
N TYR A 107 8.13 7.08 7.14
CA TYR A 107 9.31 7.42 7.94
C TYR A 107 10.11 8.56 7.30
N TYR A 108 10.15 8.63 5.97
CA TYR A 108 10.95 9.58 5.23
C TYR A 108 10.18 10.86 4.89
N ALA A 109 10.70 12.00 5.35
CA ALA A 109 10.08 13.29 5.10
C ALA A 109 10.00 13.64 3.60
N ASP A 110 10.97 13.22 2.77
CA ASP A 110 10.92 13.46 1.33
C ASP A 110 9.79 12.69 0.65
N PHE A 111 9.44 11.49 1.12
CA PHE A 111 8.30 10.73 0.58
C PHE A 111 6.97 11.42 0.86
N THR A 112 6.69 11.79 2.11
CA THR A 112 5.47 12.54 2.45
C THR A 112 5.39 13.89 1.74
N ASN A 113 6.48 14.67 1.68
CA ASN A 113 6.49 15.96 1.00
C ASN A 113 6.23 15.83 -0.52
N ASN A 114 6.84 14.84 -1.18
CA ASN A 114 6.64 14.60 -2.60
C ASN A 114 5.23 14.06 -2.89
N ALA A 115 4.74 13.13 -2.06
CA ALA A 115 3.39 12.59 -2.16
C ALA A 115 2.34 13.69 -2.00
N ALA A 116 2.52 14.65 -1.08
CA ALA A 116 1.60 15.75 -0.86
C ALA A 116 1.34 16.57 -2.14
N GLN A 117 2.38 16.81 -2.95
CA GLN A 117 2.25 17.55 -4.21
C GLN A 117 1.41 16.76 -5.22
N LYS A 118 1.75 15.48 -5.43
CA LYS A 118 1.04 14.61 -6.37
C LYS A 118 -0.42 14.39 -5.96
N LEU A 119 -0.66 14.10 -4.68
CA LEU A 119 -2.01 13.89 -4.14
C LEU A 119 -2.89 15.12 -4.33
N LYS A 120 -2.33 16.32 -4.16
CA LYS A 120 -3.03 17.58 -4.45
C LYS A 120 -3.35 17.74 -5.94
N GLU A 121 -2.42 17.41 -6.83
CA GLU A 121 -2.62 17.44 -8.29
C GLU A 121 -3.72 16.46 -8.73
N HIS A 122 -3.88 15.33 -8.02
CA HIS A 122 -4.93 14.34 -8.27
C HIS A 122 -6.23 14.57 -7.46
N HIS A 123 -6.38 15.72 -6.79
CA HIS A 123 -7.57 16.05 -5.98
C HIS A 123 -7.89 14.96 -4.93
N CYS A 124 -6.88 14.54 -4.19
CA CYS A 124 -7.01 13.59 -3.07
C CYS A 124 -7.17 14.37 -1.76
N ASP A 125 -8.32 15.02 -1.59
CA ASP A 125 -8.56 15.97 -0.50
C ASP A 125 -8.85 15.32 0.87
N ASN A 126 -9.06 13.99 0.89
CA ASN A 126 -9.35 13.20 2.09
C ASN A 126 -8.12 12.45 2.64
N VAL A 127 -6.91 12.89 2.29
CA VAL A 127 -5.65 12.28 2.75
C VAL A 127 -4.97 13.17 3.79
N GLU A 128 -4.59 12.56 4.90
CA GLU A 128 -3.71 13.12 5.91
C GLU A 128 -2.34 12.43 5.83
N LEU A 129 -1.27 13.22 5.64
CA LEU A 129 0.10 12.73 5.55
C LEU A 129 0.86 13.04 6.83
N ILE A 130 1.52 12.03 7.40
CA ILE A 130 2.30 12.16 8.62
C ILE A 130 3.72 11.62 8.36
N THR A 131 4.73 12.37 8.79
CA THR A 131 6.11 11.86 8.83
C THR A 131 6.40 11.28 10.21
N GLY A 132 6.65 9.98 10.31
CA GLY A 132 6.87 9.33 11.60
C GLY A 132 7.25 7.86 11.52
N ASP A 133 7.71 7.31 12.64
CA ASP A 133 7.91 5.86 12.78
C ASP A 133 6.59 5.18 13.10
N ALA A 134 5.98 4.56 12.09
CA ALA A 134 4.73 3.81 12.21
C ALA A 134 4.97 2.30 12.08
N ASN A 135 6.16 1.78 12.42
CA ASN A 135 6.42 0.34 12.37
C ASN A 135 5.41 -0.47 13.21
N GLN A 136 4.91 0.10 14.31
CA GLN A 136 3.89 -0.51 15.17
C GLN A 136 2.46 -0.05 14.83
N GLY A 137 2.25 0.59 13.68
CA GLY A 137 1.03 1.32 13.34
C GLY A 137 1.02 2.73 13.93
N TRP A 138 -0.17 3.31 14.06
CA TRP A 138 -0.38 4.67 14.56
C TRP A 138 -1.51 4.68 15.60
N LEU A 139 -1.16 4.68 16.88
CA LEU A 139 -2.15 4.56 17.95
C LEU A 139 -2.91 5.86 18.23
N GLU A 140 -2.41 7.01 17.77
CA GLU A 140 -2.97 8.32 18.12
C GLU A 140 -4.39 8.52 17.57
N ASP A 141 -4.65 8.03 16.35
CA ASP A 141 -5.95 8.13 15.69
C ASP A 141 -6.68 6.78 15.59
N ALA A 142 -6.16 5.75 16.25
CA ALA A 142 -6.80 4.45 16.30
C ALA A 142 -8.15 4.51 17.05
N PRO A 143 -9.10 3.63 16.73
CA PRO A 143 -9.01 2.51 15.78
C PRO A 143 -9.45 2.86 14.35
N TYR A 144 -9.12 1.99 13.40
CA TYR A 144 -9.37 2.13 11.96
C TYR A 144 -10.26 1.00 11.43
N ASP A 145 -10.99 1.29 10.35
CA ASP A 145 -11.73 0.26 9.61
C ASP A 145 -10.76 -0.65 8.85
N VAL A 146 -9.68 -0.08 8.30
CA VAL A 146 -8.64 -0.81 7.57
C VAL A 146 -7.26 -0.31 7.95
N VAL A 147 -6.34 -1.25 8.19
CA VAL A 147 -4.91 -0.96 8.41
C VAL A 147 -4.08 -1.67 7.33
N ILE A 148 -3.14 -0.96 6.71
CA ILE A 148 -2.36 -1.46 5.58
C ILE A 148 -0.88 -1.16 5.83
N PHE A 149 -0.03 -2.18 5.74
CA PHE A 149 1.43 -2.00 5.72
C PHE A 149 1.94 -2.34 4.32
N THR A 150 2.46 -1.33 3.62
CA THR A 150 3.00 -1.44 2.25
C THR A 150 4.50 -1.63 2.22
N GLY A 151 5.18 -1.47 3.36
CA GLY A 151 6.52 -2.01 3.61
C GLY A 151 6.44 -3.33 4.40
N ALA A 152 7.45 -4.20 4.24
CA ALA A 152 7.40 -5.51 4.89
C ALA A 152 7.65 -5.44 6.40
N ILE A 153 7.07 -6.36 7.15
CA ILE A 153 7.34 -6.59 8.56
C ILE A 153 7.78 -8.04 8.77
N GLU A 154 8.53 -8.34 9.82
CA GLU A 154 8.96 -9.73 10.06
C GLU A 154 7.78 -10.62 10.45
N LYS A 155 6.88 -10.06 11.27
CA LYS A 155 5.67 -10.71 11.73
C LYS A 155 4.72 -9.66 12.29
N ILE A 156 3.43 -9.84 12.06
CA ILE A 156 2.39 -9.02 12.68
C ILE A 156 2.41 -9.13 14.22
N THR A 157 2.26 -7.99 14.92
CA THR A 157 2.19 -7.88 16.38
C THR A 157 0.76 -7.63 16.87
N GLU A 158 0.50 -7.93 18.15
CA GLU A 158 -0.78 -7.60 18.79
C GLU A 158 -1.05 -6.09 18.78
N THR A 159 -0.02 -5.26 18.95
CA THR A 159 -0.16 -3.79 18.88
C THR A 159 -0.75 -3.33 17.55
N GLN A 160 -0.32 -3.95 16.44
CA GLN A 160 -0.84 -3.63 15.10
C GLN A 160 -2.28 -4.16 14.93
N ARG A 161 -2.59 -5.36 15.45
CA ARG A 161 -3.95 -5.94 15.41
C ARG A 161 -4.97 -5.13 16.20
N LEU A 162 -4.60 -4.61 17.37
CA LEU A 162 -5.50 -3.85 18.27
C LEU A 162 -5.99 -2.52 17.68
N GLN A 163 -5.42 -2.06 16.56
CA GLN A 163 -5.82 -0.84 15.88
C GLN A 163 -6.99 -1.04 14.90
N VAL A 164 -7.43 -2.29 14.70
CA VAL A 164 -8.48 -2.63 13.73
C VAL A 164 -9.82 -2.77 14.44
N LEU A 165 -10.86 -2.12 13.92
CA LEU A 165 -12.22 -2.23 14.42
C LEU A 165 -12.82 -3.64 14.15
N PRO A 166 -13.75 -4.13 15.00
CA PRO A 166 -14.55 -5.30 14.66
C PRO A 166 -15.32 -5.10 13.35
N GLY A 167 -15.18 -6.04 12.41
CA GLY A 167 -15.63 -5.92 11.03
C GLY A 167 -14.57 -5.36 10.06
N GLY A 168 -13.42 -4.94 10.57
CA GLY A 168 -12.34 -4.31 9.81
C GLY A 168 -11.33 -5.30 9.23
N LYS A 169 -10.35 -4.74 8.50
CA LYS A 169 -9.34 -5.51 7.77
C LYS A 169 -7.92 -5.01 8.06
N LEU A 170 -6.96 -5.90 7.93
CA LEU A 170 -5.54 -5.63 8.10
C LEU A 170 -4.75 -6.32 7.00
N PHE A 171 -4.10 -5.54 6.14
CA PHE A 171 -3.16 -6.06 5.14
C PHE A 171 -1.72 -5.82 5.58
N VAL A 172 -0.89 -6.85 5.45
CA VAL A 172 0.56 -6.76 5.69
C VAL A 172 1.33 -7.62 4.69
N ILE A 173 2.55 -7.18 4.38
CA ILE A 173 3.56 -8.05 3.79
C ILE A 173 4.45 -8.55 4.93
N GLU A 174 4.33 -9.83 5.28
CA GLU A 174 5.10 -10.42 6.38
C GLU A 174 6.13 -11.46 5.93
N GLY A 175 7.27 -11.50 6.63
CA GLY A 175 8.32 -12.48 6.43
C GLY A 175 9.72 -11.87 6.32
N THR A 176 10.67 -12.70 5.88
CA THR A 176 12.07 -12.31 5.70
C THR A 176 12.54 -12.73 4.32
N SER A 177 13.35 -11.88 3.67
CA SER A 177 13.96 -12.18 2.37
C SER A 177 14.61 -13.59 2.35
N PRO A 178 14.45 -14.37 1.27
CA PRO A 178 14.00 -13.95 -0.05
C PRO A 178 12.50 -14.10 -0.34
N VAL A 179 11.70 -14.67 0.57
CA VAL A 179 10.28 -14.92 0.35
C VAL A 179 9.45 -14.32 1.49
N MET A 180 8.57 -13.41 1.12
CA MET A 180 7.60 -12.75 1.99
C MET A 180 6.19 -12.97 1.44
N GLN A 181 5.17 -12.78 2.28
CA GLN A 181 3.78 -13.07 1.96
C GLN A 181 2.92 -11.84 2.18
N GLY A 182 2.21 -11.40 1.14
CA GLY A 182 1.12 -10.43 1.26
C GLY A 182 -0.10 -11.14 1.82
N ARG A 183 -0.47 -10.83 3.07
CA ARG A 183 -1.59 -11.46 3.79
C ARG A 183 -2.66 -10.43 4.12
N LEU A 184 -3.91 -10.86 4.01
CA LEU A 184 -5.07 -10.14 4.51
C LEU A 184 -5.61 -10.85 5.74
N TYR A 185 -5.81 -10.09 6.81
CA TYR A 185 -6.49 -10.50 8.02
C TYR A 185 -7.83 -9.76 8.13
N GLU A 186 -8.90 -10.49 8.40
CA GLU A 186 -10.25 -9.94 8.56
C GLU A 186 -10.72 -10.21 9.99
N LEU A 187 -11.12 -9.16 10.71
CA LEU A 187 -11.63 -9.28 12.07
C LEU A 187 -13.16 -9.29 12.00
N ASP A 188 -13.79 -10.41 12.32
CA ASP A 188 -15.25 -10.45 12.35
C ASP A 188 -15.83 -9.74 13.60
N HIS A 189 -17.14 -9.49 13.60
CA HIS A 189 -17.83 -8.84 14.73
C HIS A 189 -17.86 -9.69 16.02
N HIS A 190 -17.40 -10.93 15.97
CA HIS A 190 -17.23 -11.82 17.11
C HIS A 190 -15.76 -11.88 17.58
N GLU A 191 -14.93 -10.96 17.10
CA GLU A 191 -13.51 -10.82 17.45
C GLU A 191 -12.63 -12.01 17.00
N ASN A 192 -13.08 -12.79 16.01
CA ASN A 192 -12.26 -13.83 15.41
C ASN A 192 -11.53 -13.29 14.17
N TRP A 193 -10.25 -13.66 14.08
CA TRP A 193 -9.42 -13.35 12.92
C TRP A 193 -9.48 -14.46 11.88
N HIS A 194 -9.78 -14.09 10.65
CA HIS A 194 -9.62 -14.93 9.46
C HIS A 194 -8.42 -14.44 8.67
N GLU A 195 -7.63 -15.36 8.10
CA GLU A 195 -6.45 -15.01 7.31
C GLU A 195 -6.52 -15.57 5.90
N SER A 196 -5.97 -14.82 4.95
CA SER A 196 -5.81 -15.24 3.56
C SER A 196 -4.47 -14.78 3.00
N LEU A 197 -3.86 -15.64 2.19
CA LEU A 197 -2.66 -15.31 1.42
C LEU A 197 -3.08 -14.73 0.07
N LEU A 198 -2.63 -13.53 -0.26
CA LEU A 198 -2.91 -12.89 -1.55
C LEU A 198 -1.82 -13.22 -2.57
N PHE A 199 -0.55 -13.08 -2.20
CA PHE A 199 0.59 -13.31 -3.08
C PHE A 199 1.91 -13.47 -2.29
N GLU A 200 2.94 -13.92 -2.99
CA GLU A 200 4.32 -13.93 -2.49
C GLU A 200 5.11 -12.78 -3.13
N THR A 201 6.00 -12.16 -2.37
CA THR A 201 6.82 -11.03 -2.83
C THR A 201 8.15 -10.96 -2.07
N ASN A 202 8.96 -9.97 -2.41
CA ASN A 202 10.16 -9.60 -1.66
C ASN A 202 10.39 -8.10 -1.76
N ILE A 203 10.18 -7.38 -0.65
CA ILE A 203 10.38 -5.94 -0.54
C ILE A 203 11.19 -5.59 0.71
N PRO A 204 11.76 -4.38 0.81
CA PRO A 204 12.45 -3.94 2.01
C PRO A 204 11.54 -3.97 3.26
N LEU A 205 12.13 -4.32 4.40
CA LEU A 205 11.47 -4.19 5.69
C LEU A 205 11.22 -2.71 6.02
N LEU A 206 10.11 -2.44 6.69
CA LEU A 206 9.87 -1.16 7.34
C LEU A 206 10.98 -0.88 8.34
N ILE A 207 11.37 0.39 8.37
CA ILE A 207 12.38 0.86 9.31
C ILE A 207 11.81 0.71 10.71
N ASN A 208 12.57 0.04 11.56
CA ASN A 208 12.26 -0.10 12.96
C ASN A 208 13.45 0.42 13.77
N LYS A 209 13.35 1.65 14.29
CA LYS A 209 14.41 2.24 15.11
C LYS A 209 14.63 1.51 16.44
N SER A 210 13.62 0.80 16.93
CA SER A 210 13.67 0.06 18.19
C SER A 210 14.41 -1.27 18.10
N LYS A 211 14.69 -1.78 16.89
CA LYS A 211 15.46 -3.01 16.72
C LYS A 211 16.97 -2.71 16.87
N PRO A 212 17.70 -3.39 17.77
CA PRO A 212 19.15 -3.21 17.88
C PRO A 212 19.81 -3.56 16.55
N LYS A 213 20.78 -2.74 16.12
CA LYS A 213 21.53 -3.01 14.88
C LYS A 213 22.16 -4.40 14.97
N GLU A 214 21.79 -5.29 14.06
CA GLU A 214 22.49 -6.55 13.91
C GLU A 214 23.94 -6.24 13.52
N PHE A 215 24.90 -6.80 14.27
CA PHE A 215 26.31 -6.64 13.97
C PHE A 215 26.62 -7.40 12.68
N VAL A 216 27.05 -6.66 11.66
CA VAL A 216 27.66 -7.24 10.47
C VAL A 216 29.13 -7.49 10.79
N PHE A 217 29.56 -8.75 10.81
CA PHE A 217 30.96 -9.16 10.99
C PHE A 217 31.76 -9.01 9.70
#